data_AF-V7H365-F1
#
_entry.id   AF-V7H365-F1
#
_cell.length_a   1.000
_cell.length_b   1.000
_cell.length_c   1.000
_cell.angle_alpha   90.00
_cell.angle_beta   90.00
_cell.angle_gamma   90.00
#
_symmetry.space_group_name_H-M   'P 1'
#
loop_
_entity.id
_entity.type
_entity.pdbx_description
1 polymer ?
#
loop_
_entity_poly.entity_id
_entity_poly.type
_entity_poly.pdbx_seq_one_letter_code
_entity_poly.pdbx_strand_id
1 'polypeptide(L)'
;MTMTRDDIISVLGPVDEAVIADIALTGATLQELREAFAWLGADEALVNEGRPLPGTKVARLIELLDMPDDEDGPQAVAAQGLGQ
;
A
#
# COMPACT_ATOMS: atom_id res chain seq x y z
N MET A 1 18.61 -5.94 4.58
CA MET A 1 18.27 -7.15 3.81
C MET A 1 17.26 -6.70 2.76
N THR A 2 17.63 -6.71 1.49
CA THR A 2 16.73 -6.33 0.39
C THR A 2 15.64 -7.38 0.26
N MET A 3 14.40 -6.92 0.14
CA MET A 3 13.23 -7.77 -0.01
C MET A 3 13.31 -8.62 -1.28
N THR A 4 12.93 -9.89 -1.20
CA THR A 4 12.90 -10.80 -2.35
C THR A 4 11.49 -10.91 -2.94
N ARG A 5 11.37 -11.49 -4.13
CA ARG A 5 10.07 -11.73 -4.77
C ARG A 5 9.15 -12.62 -3.91
N ASP A 6 9.71 -13.64 -3.26
CA ASP A 6 8.95 -14.54 -2.39
C ASP A 6 8.37 -13.78 -1.19
N ASP A 7 9.16 -12.89 -0.59
CA ASP A 7 8.71 -12.01 0.49
C ASP A 7 7.53 -11.12 0.07
N ILE A 8 7.56 -10.57 -1.15
CA ILE A 8 6.49 -9.72 -1.69
C ILE A 8 5.19 -10.52 -1.82
N ILE A 9 5.27 -11.70 -2.46
CA ILE A 9 4.13 -12.58 -2.69
C ILE A 9 3.56 -13.10 -1.36
N SER A 10 4.41 -13.33 -0.36
CA SER A 10 4.00 -13.75 0.98
C SER A 10 3.18 -12.68 1.70
N VAL A 11 3.40 -11.39 1.42
CA VAL A 11 2.68 -10.26 2.04
C VAL A 11 1.44 -9.85 1.25
N LEU A 12 1.57 -9.66 -0.05
CA LEU A 12 0.50 -9.15 -0.91
C LEU A 12 -0.36 -10.25 -1.52
N GLY A 13 0.15 -11.49 -1.56
CA GLY A 13 -0.45 -12.58 -2.32
C GLY A 13 0.03 -12.61 -3.78
N PRO A 14 -0.66 -13.37 -4.65
CA PRO A 14 -0.33 -13.44 -6.07
C PRO A 14 -0.56 -12.08 -6.73
N VAL A 15 0.53 -11.41 -7.08
CA VAL A 15 0.56 -10.11 -7.78
C VAL A 15 1.42 -10.23 -9.04
N ASP A 16 1.20 -9.32 -9.98
CA ASP A 16 1.94 -9.29 -11.24
C ASP A 16 3.43 -9.01 -11.09
N GLU A 17 4.21 -9.54 -12.05
CA GLU A 17 5.66 -9.31 -12.10
C GLU A 17 6.04 -7.83 -12.22
N ALA A 18 5.20 -7.04 -12.88
CA ALA A 18 5.37 -5.59 -12.99
C ALA A 18 5.30 -4.93 -11.61
N VAL A 19 4.31 -5.29 -10.80
CA VAL A 19 4.13 -4.78 -9.43
C VAL A 19 5.30 -5.20 -8.55
N ILE A 20 5.73 -6.46 -8.64
CA ILE A 20 6.90 -6.98 -7.91
C ILE A 20 8.17 -6.19 -8.26
N ALA A 21 8.38 -5.90 -9.55
CA ALA A 21 9.54 -5.14 -10.01
C ALA A 21 9.52 -3.69 -9.50
N ASP A 22 8.35 -3.04 -9.55
CA ASP A 22 8.20 -1.65 -9.10
C ASP A 22 8.41 -1.53 -7.57
N ILE A 23 7.84 -2.46 -6.81
CA ILE A 23 8.08 -2.60 -5.38
C ILE A 23 9.57 -2.82 -5.09
N ALA A 24 10.24 -3.71 -5.84
CA ALA A 24 11.68 -3.94 -5.66
C ALA A 24 12.53 -2.70 -6.00
N LEU A 25 12.10 -1.92 -7.01
CA LEU A 25 12.72 -0.65 -7.41
C LEU A 25 12.60 0.44 -6.33
N THR A 26 11.58 0.38 -5.46
CA THR A 26 11.48 1.32 -4.33
C THR A 26 12.63 1.20 -3.33
N GLY A 27 13.32 0.06 -3.30
CA GLY A 27 14.38 -0.21 -2.32
C GLY A 27 13.87 -0.26 -0.88
N ALA A 28 12.58 -0.58 -0.71
CA ALA A 28 11.96 -0.80 0.59
C ALA A 28 12.30 -2.20 1.15
N THR A 29 12.15 -2.32 2.46
CA THR A 29 12.31 -3.57 3.17
C THR A 29 10.98 -4.28 3.38
N LEU A 30 11.04 -5.57 3.71
CA LEU A 30 9.84 -6.36 4.04
C LEU A 30 8.99 -5.72 5.16
N GLN A 31 9.62 -5.11 6.16
CA GLN A 31 8.90 -4.41 7.23
C GLN A 31 8.09 -3.23 6.70
N GLU A 32 8.67 -2.46 5.79
CA GLU A 32 8.01 -1.31 5.16
C GLU A 32 6.86 -1.76 4.26
N LEU A 33 7.01 -2.87 3.51
CA LEU A 33 5.92 -3.44 2.72
C LEU A 33 4.75 -3.90 3.59
N ARG A 34 5.04 -4.59 4.70
CA ARG A 34 4.00 -5.04 5.64
C ARG A 34 3.30 -3.87 6.32
N GLU A 35 4.03 -2.80 6.61
CA GLU A 35 3.43 -1.58 7.14
C GLU A 35 2.51 -0.94 6.11
N ALA A 36 2.96 -0.78 4.87
CA ALA A 36 2.14 -0.25 3.78
C ALA A 36 0.86 -1.07 3.55
N PHE A 37 0.97 -2.40 3.53
CA PHE A 37 -0.18 -3.29 3.40
C PHE A 37 -1.14 -3.18 4.60
N ALA A 38 -0.60 -3.04 5.81
CA ALA A 38 -1.41 -2.81 7.00
C ALA A 38 -2.11 -1.44 6.99
N TRP A 39 -1.56 -0.43 6.31
CA TRP A 39 -2.23 0.85 6.09
C TRP A 39 -3.41 0.71 5.13
N LEU A 40 -3.28 -0.08 4.05
CA LEU A 40 -4.35 -0.32 3.08
C LEU A 40 -5.49 -1.19 3.64
N GLY A 41 -5.15 -2.19 4.45
CA GLY A 41 -6.13 -3.09 5.07
C GLY A 41 -6.70 -2.61 6.41
N ALA A 42 -6.22 -1.48 6.94
CA ALA A 42 -6.75 -0.91 8.17
C ALA A 42 -8.05 -0.16 7.88
N ASP A 43 -9.18 -0.81 8.13
CA ASP A 43 -10.52 -0.21 8.14
C ASP A 43 -10.47 1.15 8.88
N GLU A 44 -10.86 2.22 8.18
CA GLU A 44 -10.62 3.63 8.53
C GLU A 44 -11.04 4.04 9.96
N ALA A 45 -11.87 3.22 10.60
CA ALA A 45 -12.46 3.46 11.91
C ALA A 45 -11.60 3.05 13.13
N LEU A 46 -10.58 2.19 13.01
CA LEU A 46 -9.90 1.62 14.19
C LEU A 46 -8.40 1.96 14.34
N VAL A 47 -7.73 2.48 13.31
CA VAL A 47 -6.25 2.62 13.30
C VAL A 47 -5.75 4.06 13.22
N ASN A 48 -6.60 5.02 12.87
CA ASN A 48 -6.20 6.41 12.65
C ASN A 48 -5.93 7.23 13.94
N GLU A 49 -6.28 6.74 15.13
CA GLU A 49 -6.21 7.56 16.35
C GLU A 49 -4.82 7.59 17.04
N GLY A 50 -3.74 7.21 16.34
CA GLY A 50 -2.40 7.33 16.95
C GLY A 50 -1.21 6.72 16.21
N ARG A 51 -1.34 6.24 14.96
CA ARG A 51 -0.16 5.80 14.21
C ARG A 51 0.67 7.02 13.76
N PRO A 52 1.99 7.05 14.05
CA PRO A 52 2.87 8.03 13.44
C PRO A 52 2.80 7.90 11.91
N LEU A 53 2.83 9.03 11.22
CA LEU A 53 2.80 9.09 9.76
C LEU A 53 3.81 8.09 9.17
N PRO A 54 3.41 7.32 8.12
CA PRO A 54 4.31 6.35 7.51
C PRO A 54 5.56 7.06 7.00
N GLY A 55 6.70 6.36 7.06
CA GLY A 55 7.95 6.86 6.48
C GLY A 55 7.79 7.08 4.97
N THR A 56 8.64 7.94 4.38
CA THR A 56 8.55 8.33 2.95
C THR A 56 8.55 7.15 1.97
N LYS A 57 9.21 6.04 2.35
CA LYS A 57 9.22 4.79 1.59
C LYS A 57 7.91 4.01 1.71
N VAL A 58 7.34 3.93 2.91
CA VAL A 58 6.06 3.28 3.17
C VAL A 58 4.94 4.03 2.46
N ALA A 59 4.95 5.37 2.49
CA ALA A 59 4.01 6.19 1.73
C ALA A 59 4.07 5.89 0.22
N ARG A 60 5.28 5.79 -0.37
CA ARG A 60 5.44 5.41 -1.78
C ARG A 60 4.88 4.01 -2.07
N LEU A 61 5.10 3.05 -1.17
CA LEU A 61 4.57 1.70 -1.32
C LEU A 61 3.04 1.69 -1.26
N ILE A 62 2.43 2.45 -0.36
CA ILE A 62 0.97 2.61 -0.28
C ILE A 62 0.43 3.12 -1.61
N GLU A 63 1.01 4.20 -2.17
CA GLU A 63 0.55 4.73 -3.46
C GLU A 63 0.73 3.76 -4.63
N LEU A 64 1.79 2.94 -4.61
CA LEU A 64 2.01 1.92 -5.64
C LEU A 64 0.99 0.78 -5.55
N LEU A 65 0.60 0.41 -4.34
CA LEU A 65 -0.35 -0.68 -4.05
C LEU A 65 -1.82 -0.23 -4.13
N ASP A 66 -2.09 1.06 -3.91
CA ASP A 66 -3.39 1.71 -4.09
C ASP A 66 -3.68 2.00 -5.57
N MET A 67 -2.66 1.96 -6.43
CA MET A 67 -2.84 2.13 -7.86
C MET A 67 -3.76 1.01 -8.37
N PRO A 68 -4.96 1.34 -8.87
CA PRO A 68 -5.90 0.31 -9.31
C PRO A 68 -5.26 -0.43 -10.47
N ASP A 69 -5.21 -1.77 -10.37
CA ASP A 69 -5.00 -2.63 -11.53
C ASP A 69 -6.04 -2.18 -12.57
N ASP A 70 -5.60 -1.70 -13.73
CA ASP A 70 -6.35 -0.85 -14.68
C ASP A 70 -7.59 -1.54 -15.34
N GLU A 71 -8.19 -2.55 -14.71
CA GLU A 71 -9.33 -3.35 -15.22
C GLU A 71 -10.60 -3.35 -14.33
N ASP A 72 -10.77 -2.45 -13.37
CA ASP A 72 -12.06 -2.31 -12.64
C ASP A 72 -12.48 -0.87 -12.32
N GLY A 73 -12.73 -0.05 -13.36
CA GLY A 73 -13.73 1.04 -13.36
C GLY A 73 -13.61 2.19 -12.34
N PRO A 74 -14.38 3.28 -12.49
CA PRO A 74 -14.23 4.47 -11.65
C PRO A 74 -14.86 4.22 -10.28
N GLN A 75 -14.08 3.78 -9.28
CA GLN A 75 -14.54 3.86 -7.90
C GLN A 75 -14.35 5.29 -7.39
N ALA A 76 -15.49 5.93 -7.23
CA ALA A 76 -15.69 7.32 -6.92
C ALA A 76 -14.86 7.82 -5.72
N VAL A 77 -14.22 8.97 -5.96
CA VAL A 77 -14.09 10.08 -5.03
C VAL A 77 -15.37 10.31 -4.20
N ALA A 78 -15.55 9.58 -3.10
CA ALA A 78 -16.66 9.78 -2.18
C ALA A 78 -16.25 10.78 -1.08
N ALA A 79 -16.59 12.05 -1.34
CA ALA A 79 -16.98 13.08 -0.37
C ALA A 79 -15.98 13.42 0.77
N GLN A 80 -15.24 14.53 0.78
CA GLN A 80 -15.76 15.91 0.75
C GLN A 80 -17.17 16.05 1.33
N GLY A 81 -17.25 16.09 2.67
CA GLY A 81 -18.43 16.45 3.44
C GLY A 81 -18.10 17.43 4.56
N LEU A 82 -17.74 18.66 4.18
CA LEU A 82 -17.78 19.84 5.05
C LEU A 82 -19.24 20.31 5.16
N GLY A 83 -19.73 20.55 6.38
CA GLY A 83 -21.03 21.18 6.69
C GLY A 83 -21.79 20.36 7.76
N GLN A 84 -22.10 20.86 8.95
CA GLN A 84 -22.47 22.22 9.38
C GLN A 84 -22.08 22.47 10.84
#